data_AF-A0ABD5UMG3-F1
#
_entry.id   AF-A0ABD5UMG3-F1
#
_cell.length_a   1.000
_cell.length_b   1.000
_cell.length_c   1.000
_cell.angle_alpha   90.00
_cell.angle_beta   90.00
_cell.angle_gamma   90.00
#
_symmetry.space_group_name_H-M   'P 1'
#
loop_
_entity.id
_entity.type
_entity.pdbx_description
1 polymer ?
#
loop_
_entity_poly.entity_id
_entity_poly.type
_entity_poly.pdbx_seq_one_letter_code
_entity_poly.pdbx_strand_id
1 'polypeptide(L)'
;MSTDDFPDDVDTFRTAGKESREHLWGKLELERRRRTQTEPWFHGCYRFERTVADRVPDCAVLGGDVNRWIEFVAESDQEYRAKTREALRLGFVVHWVFHAGHSEQIGKARDALTSELRGPFSFGEYNPDTGSLDVGDPVTFKNFRFPVESMGEFEPRELLGYRRGMARIDRVGCGYDLGMFSMAGVQRRILANVYGTEFCAVAPSQSVDDATWGFPTRDGVERLIEANDLTRLGPVRRDK
;
A
#
# COMPACT_ATOMS: atom_id res chain seq x y z
N MET A 1 16.15 -28.31 -7.13
CA MET A 1 17.12 -27.38 -6.52
C MET A 1 17.72 -28.02 -5.28
N SER A 2 19.03 -27.87 -5.06
CA SER A 2 19.67 -28.30 -3.81
C SER A 2 19.15 -27.46 -2.65
N THR A 3 18.90 -28.09 -1.51
CA THR A 3 18.45 -27.46 -0.26
C THR A 3 19.55 -26.66 0.45
N ASP A 4 20.78 -26.64 -0.10
CA ASP A 4 21.98 -26.12 0.56
C ASP A 4 22.18 -24.59 0.43
N ASP A 5 21.35 -23.89 -0.36
CA ASP A 5 21.50 -22.45 -0.63
C ASP A 5 20.55 -21.54 0.17
N PHE A 6 19.68 -22.12 1.01
CA PHE A 6 18.85 -21.34 1.91
C PHE A 6 19.62 -21.08 3.21
N PRO A 7 19.58 -19.85 3.76
CA PRO A 7 20.25 -19.60 5.04
C PRO A 7 19.77 -20.61 6.08
N ASP A 8 20.68 -21.04 6.96
CA ASP A 8 20.49 -22.04 8.03
C ASP A 8 19.28 -21.77 8.97
N ASP A 9 18.53 -20.69 8.74
CA ASP A 9 17.51 -20.14 9.60
C ASP A 9 16.17 -19.92 8.87
N VAL A 10 15.76 -20.92 8.07
CA VAL A 10 14.41 -21.01 7.47
C VAL A 10 13.32 -20.83 8.55
N ASP A 11 13.58 -21.30 9.76
CA ASP A 11 12.66 -21.18 10.89
C ASP A 11 12.45 -19.73 11.36
N THR A 12 13.45 -18.85 11.26
CA THR A 12 13.27 -17.41 11.52
C THR A 12 12.30 -16.75 10.52
N PHE A 13 12.18 -17.29 9.31
CA PHE A 13 11.20 -16.84 8.31
C PHE A 13 9.82 -17.47 8.47
N ARG A 14 9.70 -18.56 9.24
CA ARG A 14 8.43 -19.22 9.57
C ARG A 14 7.72 -18.47 10.71
N THR A 15 7.17 -17.32 10.37
CA THR A 15 6.50 -16.42 11.31
C THR A 15 5.08 -16.85 11.67
N ALA A 16 4.47 -17.70 10.86
CA ALA A 16 3.06 -18.10 10.94
C ALA A 16 2.89 -19.60 11.27
N GLY A 17 3.98 -20.33 11.49
CA GLY A 17 4.03 -21.68 12.06
C GLY A 17 3.67 -22.85 11.13
N LYS A 18 2.77 -22.67 10.16
CA LYS A 18 2.34 -23.71 9.21
C LYS A 18 2.75 -23.43 7.74
N GLU A 19 3.64 -22.49 7.52
CA GLU A 19 4.14 -22.13 6.18
C GLU A 19 4.96 -23.29 5.59
N SER A 20 4.65 -23.69 4.35
CA SER A 20 5.42 -24.68 3.59
C SER A 20 6.72 -24.06 3.06
N ARG A 21 7.60 -24.87 2.48
CA ARG A 21 8.81 -24.35 1.82
C ARG A 21 8.47 -23.52 0.58
N GLU A 22 7.49 -23.92 -0.23
CA GLU A 22 7.02 -23.11 -1.36
C GLU A 22 6.48 -21.76 -0.88
N HIS A 23 5.79 -21.76 0.26
CA HIS A 23 5.21 -20.57 0.89
C HIS A 23 6.26 -19.59 1.43
N LEU A 24 7.40 -20.12 1.90
CA LEU A 24 8.53 -19.30 2.34
C LEU A 24 9.43 -18.84 1.19
N TRP A 25 9.27 -19.40 -0.02
CA TRP A 25 10.20 -19.17 -1.12
C TRP A 25 10.35 -17.69 -1.46
N GLY A 26 9.23 -16.95 -1.57
CA GLY A 26 9.27 -15.50 -1.86
C GLY A 26 10.06 -14.71 -0.81
N LYS A 27 9.90 -15.05 0.48
CA LYS A 27 10.66 -14.43 1.58
C LYS A 27 12.15 -14.71 1.45
N LEU A 28 12.48 -15.99 1.28
CA LEU A 28 13.84 -16.48 1.26
C LEU A 28 14.60 -15.98 0.03
N GLU A 29 13.95 -15.96 -1.13
CA GLU A 29 14.55 -15.46 -2.36
C GLU A 29 14.76 -13.95 -2.31
N LEU A 30 13.80 -13.16 -1.80
CA LEU A 30 14.01 -11.72 -1.60
C LEU A 30 15.16 -11.44 -0.62
N GLU A 31 15.26 -12.23 0.47
CA GLU A 31 16.37 -12.10 1.42
C GLU A 31 17.71 -12.48 0.78
N ARG A 32 17.74 -13.56 -0.01
CA ARG A 32 18.93 -13.99 -0.75
C ARG A 32 19.39 -12.88 -1.68
N ARG A 33 18.48 -12.37 -2.53
CA ARG A 33 18.74 -11.28 -3.48
C ARG A 33 19.18 -10.00 -2.80
N ARG A 34 18.63 -9.68 -1.62
CA ARG A 34 19.10 -8.56 -0.79
C ARG A 34 20.54 -8.75 -0.33
N ARG A 35 20.91 -9.94 0.15
CA ARG A 35 22.27 -10.25 0.63
C ARG A 35 23.29 -10.28 -0.49
N THR A 36 22.90 -10.81 -1.65
CA THR A 36 23.77 -10.93 -2.83
C THR A 36 23.68 -9.72 -3.76
N GLN A 37 22.85 -8.73 -3.43
CA GLN A 37 22.59 -7.53 -4.24
C GLN A 37 22.23 -7.85 -5.70
N THR A 38 21.36 -8.84 -5.89
CA THR A 38 20.92 -9.32 -7.19
C THR A 38 19.49 -8.87 -7.45
N GLU A 39 19.19 -8.38 -8.65
CA GLU A 39 17.84 -7.89 -8.96
C GLU A 39 16.77 -9.00 -8.91
N PRO A 40 15.53 -8.72 -8.50
CA PRO A 40 15.10 -7.44 -7.93
C PRO A 40 15.55 -7.32 -6.47
N TRP A 41 16.23 -6.22 -6.15
CA TRP A 41 16.59 -5.84 -4.78
C TRP A 41 16.36 -4.34 -4.59
N PHE A 42 16.04 -3.95 -3.37
CA PHE A 42 15.74 -2.56 -3.02
C PHE A 42 16.57 -2.15 -1.82
N HIS A 43 16.97 -0.88 -1.78
CA HIS A 43 17.51 -0.29 -0.57
C HIS A 43 16.41 -0.17 0.48
N GLY A 44 16.68 -0.62 1.71
CA GLY A 44 15.76 -0.50 2.84
C GLY A 44 15.78 -1.69 3.80
N CYS A 45 14.93 -1.61 4.81
CA CYS A 45 14.66 -2.65 5.78
C CYS A 45 13.46 -3.50 5.32
N TYR A 46 13.72 -4.77 5.03
CA TYR A 46 12.69 -5.73 4.64
C TYR A 46 11.95 -6.22 5.88
N ARG A 47 10.63 -6.15 5.85
CA ARG A 47 9.72 -6.64 6.91
C ARG A 47 8.63 -7.48 6.28
N PHE A 48 8.63 -8.76 6.62
CA PHE A 48 7.63 -9.70 6.14
C PHE A 48 6.42 -9.75 7.06
N GLU A 49 5.25 -9.90 6.47
CA GLU A 49 4.01 -10.14 7.20
C GLU A 49 4.10 -11.45 8.01
N ARG A 50 3.48 -11.44 9.19
CA ARG A 50 3.55 -12.53 10.17
C ARG A 50 2.25 -13.32 10.30
N THR A 51 1.20 -12.90 9.61
CA THR A 51 -0.17 -13.43 9.72
C THR A 51 -0.46 -14.47 8.63
N VAL A 52 -1.17 -15.55 9.00
CA VAL A 52 -1.53 -16.70 8.14
C VAL A 52 -2.73 -16.38 7.23
N ALA A 53 -2.92 -15.13 6.83
CA ALA A 53 -4.04 -14.80 5.93
C ALA A 53 -3.77 -15.34 4.51
N ASP A 54 -2.50 -15.32 4.10
CA ASP A 54 -2.04 -15.74 2.79
C ASP A 54 -1.04 -16.88 2.88
N ARG A 55 -1.09 -17.73 1.85
CA ARG A 55 -0.13 -18.82 1.66
C ARG A 55 1.28 -18.28 1.46
N VAL A 56 1.45 -17.10 0.85
CA VAL A 56 2.75 -16.42 0.74
C VAL A 56 2.64 -15.04 1.38
N PRO A 57 3.55 -14.69 2.29
CA PRO A 57 3.46 -13.46 3.07
C PRO A 57 4.03 -12.26 2.32
N ASP A 58 3.33 -11.14 2.46
CA ASP A 58 3.74 -9.85 1.89
C ASP A 58 5.06 -9.34 2.46
N CYS A 59 5.76 -8.52 1.69
CA CYS A 59 6.99 -7.87 2.09
C CYS A 59 6.87 -6.34 2.01
N ALA A 60 7.06 -5.67 3.14
CA ALA A 60 7.29 -4.23 3.17
C ALA A 60 8.79 -3.94 3.16
N VAL A 61 9.26 -3.13 2.20
CA VAL A 61 10.60 -2.55 2.21
C VAL A 61 10.49 -1.11 2.72
N LEU A 62 11.07 -0.86 3.90
CA LEU A 62 10.95 0.41 4.61
C LEU A 62 12.27 1.18 4.63
N GLY A 63 12.21 2.46 4.33
CA GLY A 63 13.41 3.28 4.14
C GLY A 63 14.10 2.97 2.81
N GLY A 64 14.92 3.89 2.33
CA GLY A 64 15.34 3.98 0.93
C GLY A 64 14.66 5.16 0.24
N ASP A 65 14.59 5.15 -1.10
CA ASP A 65 14.01 6.25 -1.88
C ASP A 65 12.48 6.35 -1.72
N VAL A 66 11.82 5.19 -1.61
CA VAL A 66 10.37 5.06 -1.44
C VAL A 66 10.05 3.77 -0.69
N ASN A 67 9.05 3.81 0.20
CA ASN A 67 8.57 2.59 0.84
C ASN A 67 7.86 1.71 -0.20
N ARG A 68 8.10 0.40 -0.17
CA ARG A 68 7.51 -0.55 -1.13
C ARG A 68 6.74 -1.62 -0.40
N TRP A 69 5.63 -2.02 -0.99
CA TRP A 69 4.86 -3.17 -0.56
C TRP A 69 4.85 -4.16 -1.72
N ILE A 70 5.42 -5.34 -1.49
CA ILE A 70 5.42 -6.44 -2.45
C ILE A 70 4.38 -7.44 -1.95
N GLU A 71 3.25 -7.48 -2.65
CA GLU A 71 2.13 -8.40 -2.43
C GLU A 71 2.39 -9.69 -3.19
N PHE A 72 2.58 -10.80 -2.48
CA PHE A 72 2.78 -12.10 -3.09
C PHE A 72 1.45 -12.85 -3.13
N VAL A 73 1.08 -13.36 -4.30
CA VAL A 73 -0.22 -13.98 -4.51
C VAL A 73 -0.07 -15.43 -5.00
N ALA A 74 -0.60 -16.36 -4.21
CA ALA A 74 -0.77 -17.76 -4.59
C ALA A 74 -2.05 -18.35 -3.98
N GLU A 75 -2.99 -18.74 -4.84
CA GLU A 75 -4.22 -19.44 -4.48
C GLU A 75 -4.97 -18.79 -3.30
N SER A 76 -5.26 -17.50 -3.46
CA SER A 76 -5.87 -16.66 -2.44
C SER A 76 -6.98 -15.79 -3.02
N ASP A 77 -8.05 -15.62 -2.24
CA ASP A 77 -9.15 -14.70 -2.53
C ASP A 77 -8.81 -13.33 -1.92
N GLN A 78 -8.29 -12.44 -2.76
CA GLN A 78 -7.78 -11.13 -2.36
C GLN A 78 -8.66 -9.99 -2.87
N GLU A 79 -8.88 -9.00 -2.01
CA GLU A 79 -9.49 -7.73 -2.41
C GLU A 79 -8.43 -6.78 -3.00
N TYR A 80 -7.95 -7.10 -4.21
CA TYR A 80 -6.82 -6.42 -4.88
C TYR A 80 -6.92 -4.89 -4.83
N ARG A 81 -8.12 -4.36 -5.12
CA ARG A 81 -8.40 -2.92 -5.10
C ARG A 81 -8.25 -2.32 -3.71
N ALA A 82 -8.85 -2.94 -2.69
CA ALA A 82 -8.83 -2.44 -1.32
C ALA A 82 -7.40 -2.41 -0.77
N LYS A 83 -6.64 -3.50 -0.93
CA LYS A 83 -5.23 -3.58 -0.53
C LYS A 83 -4.36 -2.53 -1.22
N THR A 84 -4.50 -2.40 -2.55
CA THR A 84 -3.75 -1.39 -3.32
C THR A 84 -4.02 0.01 -2.80
N ARG A 85 -5.30 0.36 -2.64
CA ARG A 85 -5.73 1.67 -2.14
C ARG A 85 -5.13 1.96 -0.77
N GLU A 86 -5.18 0.98 0.13
CA GLU A 86 -4.66 1.12 1.48
C GLU A 86 -3.16 1.34 1.51
N ALA A 87 -2.38 0.49 0.84
CA ALA A 87 -0.93 0.63 0.78
C ALA A 87 -0.50 1.98 0.19
N LEU A 88 -1.16 2.41 -0.90
CA LEU A 88 -0.94 3.73 -1.49
C LEU A 88 -1.25 4.84 -0.49
N ARG A 89 -2.38 4.82 0.24
CA ARG A 89 -2.70 5.83 1.28
C ARG A 89 -1.57 5.99 2.29
N LEU A 90 -0.89 4.91 2.64
CA LEU A 90 0.22 4.89 3.61
C LEU A 90 1.58 5.28 3.00
N GLY A 91 1.61 5.64 1.71
CA GLY A 91 2.82 6.10 1.01
C GLY A 91 3.71 4.99 0.49
N PHE A 92 3.17 3.78 0.33
CA PHE A 92 3.86 2.71 -0.36
C PHE A 92 3.61 2.81 -1.86
N VAL A 93 4.58 2.35 -2.64
CA VAL A 93 4.30 1.84 -3.99
C VAL A 93 4.08 0.33 -3.89
N VAL A 94 3.17 -0.21 -4.70
CA VAL A 94 2.73 -1.61 -4.59
C VAL A 94 3.24 -2.40 -5.78
N HIS A 95 3.88 -3.54 -5.52
CA HIS A 95 4.22 -4.54 -6.52
C HIS A 95 3.33 -5.76 -6.29
N TRP A 96 2.57 -6.14 -7.31
CA TRP A 96 1.74 -7.35 -7.28
C TRP A 96 2.50 -8.47 -7.98
N VAL A 97 2.85 -9.52 -7.25
CA VAL A 97 3.70 -10.63 -7.73
C VAL A 97 2.94 -11.94 -7.61
N PHE A 98 2.63 -12.56 -8.74
CA PHE A 98 1.80 -13.77 -8.80
C PHE A 98 2.65 -15.02 -8.99
N HIS A 99 2.21 -16.12 -8.38
CA HIS A 99 2.81 -17.41 -8.64
C HIS A 99 2.54 -17.85 -10.08
N ALA A 100 3.57 -18.33 -10.80
CA ALA A 100 3.46 -18.75 -12.20
C ALA A 100 2.39 -19.85 -12.43
N GLY A 101 2.12 -20.67 -11.40
CA GLY A 101 1.08 -21.70 -11.43
C GLY A 101 -0.36 -21.21 -11.26
N HIS A 102 -0.60 -19.91 -11.02
CA HIS A 102 -1.92 -19.34 -10.72
C HIS A 102 -2.28 -18.17 -11.65
N SER A 103 -2.12 -18.39 -12.96
CA SER A 103 -2.38 -17.37 -14.00
C SER A 103 -3.80 -16.79 -13.97
N GLU A 104 -4.80 -17.53 -13.49
CA GLU A 104 -6.16 -17.04 -13.34
C GLU A 104 -6.28 -15.87 -12.35
N GLN A 105 -5.41 -15.81 -11.34
CA GLN A 105 -5.40 -14.72 -10.36
C GLN A 105 -4.92 -13.40 -10.99
N ILE A 106 -4.02 -13.48 -11.97
CA ILE A 106 -3.58 -12.31 -12.76
C ILE A 106 -4.78 -11.71 -13.48
N GLY A 107 -5.66 -12.53 -14.05
CA GLY A 107 -6.91 -12.09 -14.68
C GLY A 107 -7.81 -11.35 -13.69
N LYS A 108 -8.10 -11.95 -12.54
CA LYS A 108 -8.94 -11.33 -11.48
C LYS A 108 -8.36 -10.00 -10.99
N ALA A 109 -7.05 -9.94 -10.76
CA ALA A 109 -6.37 -8.71 -10.33
C ALA A 109 -6.42 -7.63 -11.43
N ARG A 110 -6.23 -8.03 -12.68
CA ARG A 110 -6.35 -7.12 -13.83
C ARG A 110 -7.76 -6.54 -13.89
N ASP A 111 -8.79 -7.37 -13.82
CA ASP A 111 -10.18 -6.92 -13.87
C ASP A 111 -10.51 -5.96 -12.73
N ALA A 112 -10.03 -6.26 -11.52
CA ALA A 112 -10.25 -5.42 -10.34
C ALA A 112 -9.55 -4.05 -10.42
N LEU A 113 -8.36 -3.96 -11.03
CA LEU A 113 -7.53 -2.76 -11.02
C LEU A 113 -7.59 -1.93 -12.31
N THR A 114 -8.03 -2.52 -13.43
CA THR A 114 -7.95 -1.89 -14.77
C THR A 114 -8.68 -0.55 -14.86
N SER A 115 -9.84 -0.41 -14.21
CA SER A 115 -10.60 0.85 -14.23
C SER A 115 -9.89 2.00 -13.52
N GLU A 116 -8.98 1.69 -12.59
CA GLU A 116 -8.22 2.67 -11.82
C GLU A 116 -6.79 2.86 -12.33
N LEU A 117 -6.20 1.87 -12.98
CA LEU A 117 -4.86 2.00 -13.55
C LEU A 117 -4.85 2.90 -14.79
N ARG A 118 -3.82 3.74 -14.89
CA ARG A 118 -3.58 4.63 -16.03
C ARG A 118 -2.50 4.02 -16.91
N GLY A 119 -2.88 3.66 -18.13
CA GLY A 119 -1.94 3.13 -19.12
C GLY A 119 -1.65 1.63 -18.95
N PRO A 120 -0.74 1.08 -19.76
CA PRO A 120 -0.34 -0.32 -19.67
C PRO A 120 0.37 -0.59 -18.33
N PHE A 121 0.20 -1.81 -17.82
CA PHE A 121 0.76 -2.25 -16.55
C PHE A 121 1.06 -3.75 -16.58
N SER A 122 2.23 -4.12 -16.06
CA SER A 122 2.74 -5.49 -15.98
C SER A 122 2.79 -5.95 -14.52
N PHE A 123 2.13 -7.06 -14.22
CA PHE A 123 2.26 -7.72 -12.94
C PHE A 123 3.56 -8.50 -12.87
N GLY A 124 4.13 -8.60 -11.67
CA GLY A 124 5.29 -9.45 -11.41
C GLY A 124 4.89 -10.93 -11.38
N GLU A 125 5.88 -11.78 -11.55
CA GLU A 125 5.73 -13.23 -11.50
C GLU A 125 6.86 -13.84 -10.66
N TYR A 126 6.53 -14.87 -9.90
CA TYR A 126 7.52 -15.71 -9.26
C TYR A 126 7.26 -17.19 -9.54
N ASN A 127 8.35 -17.94 -9.70
CA ASN A 127 8.31 -19.37 -9.95
C ASN A 127 9.37 -20.05 -9.07
N PRO A 128 8.94 -20.71 -7.97
CA PRO A 128 9.84 -21.43 -7.10
C PRO A 128 10.65 -22.49 -7.84
N ASP A 129 10.07 -23.22 -8.82
CA ASP A 129 10.71 -24.36 -9.49
C ASP A 129 11.91 -23.98 -10.35
N THR A 130 11.86 -22.80 -10.97
CA THR A 130 12.96 -22.26 -11.79
C THR A 130 13.83 -21.27 -11.02
N GLY A 131 13.40 -20.86 -9.83
CA GLY A 131 14.08 -19.85 -9.03
C GLY A 131 13.88 -18.41 -9.55
N SER A 132 12.90 -18.16 -10.42
CA SER A 132 12.68 -16.84 -11.02
C SER A 132 11.78 -15.96 -10.17
N LEU A 133 12.12 -14.67 -10.11
CA LEU A 133 11.35 -13.63 -9.45
C LEU A 133 11.50 -12.33 -10.24
N ASP A 134 10.38 -11.79 -10.68
CA ASP A 134 10.21 -10.44 -11.21
C ASP A 134 9.10 -9.74 -10.44
N VAL A 135 9.29 -8.46 -10.10
CA VAL A 135 8.34 -7.68 -9.30
C VAL A 135 7.39 -6.82 -10.15
N GLY A 136 7.60 -6.79 -11.47
CA GLY A 136 6.78 -6.05 -12.41
C GLY A 136 6.77 -4.53 -12.18
N ASP A 137 5.80 -3.86 -12.81
CA ASP A 137 5.62 -2.43 -12.68
C ASP A 137 5.09 -2.05 -11.28
N PRO A 138 5.52 -0.94 -10.67
CA PRO A 138 4.93 -0.47 -9.42
C PRO A 138 3.59 0.24 -9.67
N VAL A 139 2.58 -0.09 -8.86
CA VAL A 139 1.39 0.74 -8.69
C VAL A 139 1.73 1.91 -7.77
N THR A 140 1.38 3.12 -8.19
CA THR A 140 1.71 4.40 -7.55
C THR A 140 0.51 5.35 -7.65
N PHE A 141 0.50 6.45 -6.88
CA PHE A 141 -0.51 7.51 -7.08
C PHE A 141 -0.51 8.13 -8.48
N LYS A 142 0.60 8.06 -9.23
CA LYS A 142 0.69 8.69 -10.55
C LYS A 142 -0.06 7.87 -11.61
N ASN A 143 -0.01 6.55 -11.50
CA ASN A 143 -0.64 5.61 -12.42
C ASN A 143 -1.90 4.94 -11.85
N PHE A 144 -2.39 5.37 -10.68
CA PHE A 144 -3.61 4.86 -10.06
C PHE A 144 -4.61 6.00 -9.82
N ARG A 145 -5.86 5.83 -10.28
CA ARG A 145 -6.97 6.73 -9.98
C ARG A 145 -7.45 6.43 -8.57
N PHE A 146 -7.48 7.47 -7.74
CA PHE A 146 -7.81 7.34 -6.33
C PHE A 146 -9.05 8.19 -6.00
N PRO A 147 -10.23 7.87 -6.57
CA PRO A 147 -11.47 8.55 -6.19
C PRO A 147 -11.74 8.31 -4.71
N VAL A 148 -12.29 9.30 -4.02
CA VAL A 148 -12.75 9.10 -2.64
C VAL A 148 -14.18 8.58 -2.68
N GLU A 149 -14.42 7.40 -2.10
CA GLU A 149 -15.69 6.69 -2.25
C GLU A 149 -16.59 6.77 -1.00
N SER A 150 -16.01 7.13 0.15
CA SER A 150 -16.75 7.22 1.41
C SER A 150 -16.10 8.17 2.40
N MET A 151 -16.87 8.57 3.41
CA MET A 151 -16.37 9.40 4.51
C MET A 151 -15.32 8.69 5.38
N GLY A 152 -15.30 7.35 5.40
CA GLY A 152 -14.32 6.57 6.14
C GLY A 152 -12.87 6.88 5.72
N GLU A 153 -12.66 7.33 4.48
CA GLU A 153 -11.33 7.76 4.00
C GLU A 153 -10.77 9.01 4.70
N PHE A 154 -11.61 9.69 5.48
CA PHE A 154 -11.27 10.83 6.30
C PHE A 154 -11.22 10.53 7.80
N GLU A 155 -11.36 9.26 8.22
CA GLU A 155 -11.35 8.86 9.61
C GLU A 155 -9.95 8.36 10.03
N PRO A 156 -9.14 9.17 10.72
CA PRO A 156 -7.76 8.79 11.02
C PRO A 156 -7.66 7.52 11.87
N ARG A 157 -8.67 7.23 12.70
CA ARG A 157 -8.71 6.01 13.53
C ARG A 157 -8.74 4.73 12.70
N GLU A 158 -9.47 4.71 11.60
CA GLU A 158 -9.52 3.55 10.71
C GLU A 158 -8.14 3.30 10.09
N LEU A 159 -7.51 4.37 9.59
CA LEU A 159 -6.17 4.33 9.01
C LEU A 159 -5.08 3.93 10.02
N LEU A 160 -5.17 4.39 11.27
CA LEU A 160 -4.24 4.04 12.35
C LEU A 160 -4.43 2.60 12.87
N GLY A 161 -5.64 2.04 12.73
CA GLY A 161 -6.05 0.74 13.25
C GLY A 161 -5.83 -0.44 12.31
N TYR A 162 -5.69 -0.21 11.00
CA TYR A 162 -5.60 -1.27 9.97
C TYR A 162 -4.42 -2.23 10.16
N ARG A 163 -3.23 -1.69 10.48
CA ARG A 163 -2.08 -2.44 11.01
C ARG A 163 -1.49 -1.60 12.13
N ARG A 164 -1.80 -1.92 13.39
CA ARG A 164 -1.46 -1.13 14.61
C ARG A 164 -0.23 -0.22 14.41
N GLY A 165 -0.48 1.05 14.06
CA GLY A 165 0.54 2.09 13.99
C GLY A 165 1.47 2.10 12.76
N MET A 166 1.13 1.43 11.65
CA MET A 166 1.90 1.55 10.39
C MET A 166 1.75 2.93 9.73
N ALA A 167 0.55 3.49 9.76
CA ALA A 167 0.26 4.76 9.12
C ALA A 167 1.02 5.93 9.74
N ARG A 168 1.22 5.90 11.07
CA ARG A 168 1.81 6.96 11.90
C ARG A 168 1.54 8.36 11.32
N ILE A 169 0.27 8.74 11.25
CA ILE A 169 -0.13 9.96 10.57
C ILE A 169 0.33 11.17 11.39
N ASP A 170 0.99 12.11 10.72
CA ASP A 170 1.50 13.35 11.32
C ASP A 170 0.37 14.15 11.94
N ARG A 171 0.62 14.71 13.12
CA ARG A 171 -0.35 15.56 13.83
C ARG A 171 0.04 17.00 13.67
N VAL A 172 -0.91 17.83 13.24
CA VAL A 172 -0.71 19.27 13.11
C VAL A 172 -1.83 19.98 13.90
N GLY A 173 -1.42 20.69 14.95
CA GLY A 173 -2.36 21.22 15.94
C GLY A 173 -3.18 20.09 16.60
N CYS A 174 -4.52 20.19 16.49
CA CYS A 174 -5.44 19.18 16.99
C CYS A 174 -5.80 18.08 15.95
N GLY A 175 -5.34 18.22 14.69
CA GLY A 175 -5.71 17.37 13.56
C GLY A 175 -4.65 16.36 13.11
N TYR A 176 -5.06 15.45 12.24
CA TYR A 176 -4.20 14.52 11.49
C TYR A 176 -4.09 14.95 10.02
N ASP A 177 -2.88 15.00 9.47
CA ASP A 177 -2.61 15.36 8.07
C ASP A 177 -2.87 14.17 7.15
N LEU A 178 -4.08 14.18 6.56
CA LEU A 178 -4.54 13.13 5.66
C LEU A 178 -3.92 13.25 4.27
N GLY A 179 -3.08 14.25 3.99
CA GLY A 179 -2.42 14.43 2.71
C GLY A 179 -3.15 15.35 1.75
N MET A 180 -2.78 15.24 0.47
CA MET A 180 -3.27 16.11 -0.61
C MET A 180 -4.46 15.49 -1.35
N PHE A 181 -5.42 16.34 -1.70
CA PHE A 181 -6.64 16.00 -2.44
C PHE A 181 -6.91 17.05 -3.53
N SER A 182 -7.59 16.63 -4.59
CA SER A 182 -8.30 17.52 -5.52
C SER A 182 -9.76 17.56 -5.09
N MET A 183 -10.22 18.73 -4.64
CA MET A 183 -11.60 19.00 -4.25
C MET A 183 -12.23 19.92 -5.30
N ALA A 184 -13.19 19.42 -6.08
CA ALA A 184 -13.81 20.15 -7.20
C ALA A 184 -12.75 20.78 -8.14
N GLY A 185 -11.72 20.00 -8.49
CA GLY A 185 -10.62 20.43 -9.34
C GLY A 185 -9.56 21.30 -8.67
N VAL A 186 -9.69 21.62 -7.38
CA VAL A 186 -8.75 22.46 -6.65
C VAL A 186 -7.94 21.66 -5.65
N GLN A 187 -6.61 21.78 -5.70
CA GLN A 187 -5.74 21.08 -4.79
C GLN A 187 -5.81 21.65 -3.37
N ARG A 188 -6.03 20.78 -2.39
CA ARG A 188 -6.11 21.09 -0.96
C ARG A 188 -5.40 20.03 -0.14
N ARG A 189 -4.76 20.45 0.95
CA ARG A 189 -4.33 19.56 2.01
C ARG A 189 -5.47 19.45 3.01
N ILE A 190 -5.83 18.23 3.38
CA ILE A 190 -6.94 17.99 4.31
C ILE A 190 -6.39 17.52 5.65
N LEU A 191 -6.81 18.22 6.70
CA LEU A 191 -6.63 17.82 8.09
C LEU A 191 -7.99 17.37 8.62
N ALA A 192 -8.01 16.30 9.39
CA ALA A 192 -9.22 15.83 10.05
C ALA A 192 -8.97 15.66 11.55
N ASN A 193 -10.00 15.88 12.35
CA ASN A 193 -9.98 15.44 13.74
C ASN A 193 -9.94 13.90 13.80
N VAL A 194 -9.71 13.35 15.00
CA VAL A 194 -9.54 11.90 15.21
C VAL A 194 -10.73 11.03 14.76
N TYR A 195 -11.91 11.64 14.58
CA TYR A 195 -13.16 10.97 14.21
C TYR A 195 -13.59 11.23 12.75
N GLY A 196 -12.84 12.03 11.98
CA GLY A 196 -13.27 12.43 10.64
C GLY A 196 -14.59 13.19 10.62
N THR A 197 -14.91 13.95 11.68
CA THR A 197 -16.17 14.73 11.74
C THR A 197 -15.96 16.22 11.49
N GLU A 198 -14.75 16.72 11.72
CA GLU A 198 -14.37 18.11 11.46
C GLU A 198 -13.11 18.14 10.62
N PHE A 199 -13.08 19.07 9.67
CA PHE A 199 -12.02 19.20 8.68
C PHE A 199 -11.42 20.59 8.67
N CYS A 200 -10.19 20.66 8.21
CA CYS A 200 -9.63 21.86 7.63
C CYS A 200 -9.04 21.53 6.26
N ALA A 201 -9.42 22.29 5.24
CA ALA A 201 -8.78 22.26 3.93
C ALA A 201 -7.93 23.51 3.70
N VAL A 202 -6.62 23.34 3.58
CA VAL A 202 -5.67 24.44 3.32
C VAL A 202 -5.10 24.35 1.92
N ALA A 203 -4.76 25.50 1.33
CA ALA A 203 -4.04 25.53 0.06
C ALA A 203 -2.62 24.94 0.22
N PRO A 204 -1.99 24.38 -0.83
CA PRO A 204 -0.69 23.71 -0.70
C PRO A 204 0.44 24.58 -0.12
N SER A 205 0.39 25.89 -0.34
CA SER A 205 1.38 26.86 0.13
C SER A 205 0.96 27.60 1.42
N GLN A 206 -0.24 27.35 1.93
CA GLN A 206 -0.75 28.01 3.13
C GLN A 206 -0.21 27.31 4.38
N SER A 207 0.11 28.09 5.41
CA SER A 207 0.45 27.52 6.71
C SER A 207 -0.74 26.78 7.31
N VAL A 208 -0.47 25.64 7.93
CA VAL A 208 -1.48 24.91 8.68
C VAL A 208 -1.84 25.62 9.99
N ASP A 209 -0.96 26.48 10.51
CA ASP A 209 -1.27 27.24 11.73
C ASP A 209 -2.40 28.26 11.52
N ASP A 210 -2.63 28.67 10.27
CA ASP A 210 -3.72 29.56 9.85
C ASP A 210 -5.00 28.79 9.43
N ALA A 211 -5.06 27.49 9.73
CA ALA A 211 -6.16 26.61 9.39
C ALA A 211 -7.48 27.02 10.07
N THR A 212 -8.50 27.29 9.27
CA THR A 212 -9.88 27.42 9.80
C THR A 212 -10.52 26.03 9.87
N TRP A 213 -10.81 25.59 11.09
CA TRP A 213 -11.53 24.34 11.34
C TRP A 213 -13.03 24.49 11.03
N GLY A 214 -13.65 23.40 10.58
CA GLY A 214 -15.06 23.36 10.17
C GLY A 214 -15.28 23.71 8.69
N PHE A 215 -14.22 23.92 7.91
CA PHE A 215 -14.29 24.11 6.47
C PHE A 215 -13.31 23.20 5.73
N PRO A 216 -13.78 22.35 4.80
CA PRO A 216 -15.17 22.13 4.43
C PRO A 216 -16.00 21.54 5.57
N THR A 217 -17.32 21.72 5.51
CA THR A 217 -18.25 21.00 6.40
C THR A 217 -18.33 19.54 5.99
N ARG A 218 -18.74 18.65 6.92
CA ARG A 218 -18.93 17.23 6.61
C ARG A 218 -19.91 17.01 5.45
N ASP A 219 -21.08 17.62 5.50
CA ASP A 219 -22.08 17.57 4.41
C ASP A 219 -21.52 18.15 3.10
N GLY A 220 -20.58 19.09 3.17
CA GLY A 220 -19.86 19.60 2.00
C GLY A 220 -18.96 18.54 1.38
N VAL A 221 -18.22 17.79 2.21
CA VAL A 221 -17.36 16.68 1.75
C VAL A 221 -18.22 15.53 1.21
N GLU A 222 -19.30 15.15 1.90
CA GLU A 222 -20.22 14.10 1.47
C GLU A 222 -20.80 14.40 0.06
N ARG A 223 -21.25 15.64 -0.18
CA ARG A 223 -21.72 16.05 -1.52
C ARG A 223 -20.64 15.97 -2.60
N LEU A 224 -19.38 16.26 -2.27
CA LEU A 224 -18.27 16.12 -3.22
C LEU A 224 -17.97 14.64 -3.54
N ILE A 225 -18.12 13.75 -2.55
CA ILE A 225 -18.00 12.29 -2.75
C ILE A 225 -19.13 11.81 -3.67
N GLU A 226 -20.38 12.17 -3.37
CA GLU A 226 -21.56 11.81 -4.18
C GLU A 226 -21.44 12.30 -5.63
N ALA A 227 -20.85 13.47 -5.83
CA ALA A 227 -20.58 14.04 -7.15
C ALA A 227 -19.35 13.44 -7.86
N ASN A 228 -18.58 12.57 -7.21
CA ASN A 228 -17.27 12.08 -7.68
C ASN A 228 -16.23 13.20 -7.95
N ASP A 229 -16.37 14.33 -7.26
CA ASP A 229 -15.51 15.53 -7.41
C ASP A 229 -14.38 15.58 -6.38
N LEU A 230 -14.07 14.44 -5.76
CA LEU A 230 -13.05 14.31 -4.73
C LEU A 230 -12.07 13.18 -5.08
N THR A 231 -10.80 13.53 -5.24
CA THR A 231 -9.73 12.58 -5.58
C THR A 231 -8.54 12.77 -4.67
N ARG A 232 -8.00 11.70 -4.12
CA ARG A 232 -6.74 11.73 -3.37
C ARG A 232 -5.55 11.86 -4.33
N LEU A 233 -4.64 12.79 -4.03
CA LEU A 233 -3.47 13.09 -4.86
C LEU A 233 -2.16 12.60 -4.25
N GLY A 234 -2.18 12.19 -2.98
CA GLY A 234 -1.00 11.69 -2.30
C GLY A 234 -1.33 10.95 -1.01
N PRO A 235 -0.29 10.36 -0.40
CA PRO A 235 -0.44 9.62 0.84
C PRO A 235 -0.74 10.56 2.01
N VAL A 236 -1.12 9.96 3.13
CA VAL A 236 -1.07 10.64 4.42
C VAL A 236 0.35 11.11 4.71
N ARG A 237 0.48 12.25 5.41
CA ARG A 237 1.80 12.66 5.88
C ARG A 237 2.16 11.81 7.10
N ARG A 238 3.37 11.25 7.12
CA ARG A 238 3.86 10.45 8.24
C ARG A 238 4.53 11.33 9.28
N ASP A 239 4.41 10.95 10.54
CA ASP A 239 5.24 11.48 11.61
C ASP A 239 6.72 11.22 11.28
N LYS A 240 7.59 12.16 11.68
CA LYS A 240 9.04 12.02 11.52
C LYS A 240 9.63 11.27 12.70
#